data_AF-A0A1G6CU27-F1
#
_entry.id   AF-A0A1G6CU27-F1
#
_cell.length_a   1.000
_cell.length_b   1.000
_cell.length_c   1.000
_cell.angle_alpha   90.00
_cell.angle_beta   90.00
_cell.angle_gamma   90.00
#
_symmetry.space_group_name_H-M   'P 1'
#
loop_
_entity.id
_entity.type
_entity.pdbx_description
1 polymer ?
#
loop_
_entity_poly.entity_id
_entity_poly.type
_entity_poly.pdbx_seq_one_letter_code
_entity_poly.pdbx_strand_id
1 'polypeptide(L)' 'MTMYKEYNTNQLSLELNLAYDIPMNHEVRLISLFVDSIPNHILLEEKSHTGRPAFHPAMLLKMTLFAYARQVFSGRKIV' A
#
# COMPACT_ATOMS: atom_id res chain seq x y z
N MET A 1 -15.46 -17.24 19.44
CA MET A 1 -15.47 -18.29 18.39
C MET A 1 -15.16 -17.61 17.07
N THR A 2 -13.97 -17.79 16.51
CA THR A 2 -13.65 -17.29 15.17
C THR A 2 -14.20 -18.29 14.16
N MET A 3 -15.30 -17.90 13.52
CA MET A 3 -15.94 -18.66 12.45
C MET A 3 -15.03 -18.61 11.22
N TYR A 4 -14.74 -19.76 10.62
CA TYR A 4 -13.97 -19.82 9.38
C TYR A 4 -14.73 -19.11 8.25
N LYS A 5 -14.02 -18.47 7.33
CA LYS A 5 -14.63 -17.99 6.09
C LYS A 5 -15.20 -19.17 5.33
N GLU A 6 -16.39 -18.98 4.78
CA GLU A 6 -17.04 -19.98 3.94
C GLU A 6 -16.18 -20.26 2.70
N TYR A 7 -15.78 -21.52 2.52
CA TYR A 7 -14.96 -21.94 1.40
C TYR A 7 -15.86 -22.26 0.22
N ASN A 8 -15.87 -21.39 -0.79
CA ASN A 8 -16.64 -21.55 -2.01
C ASN A 8 -15.73 -21.44 -3.25
N THR A 9 -15.48 -22.58 -3.91
CA THR A 9 -14.71 -22.64 -5.17
C THR A 9 -15.47 -22.11 -6.39
N ASN A 10 -16.78 -21.90 -6.27
CA ASN A 10 -17.62 -21.30 -7.32
C ASN A 10 -17.75 -19.78 -7.17
N GLN A 11 -16.91 -19.14 -6.35
CA GLN A 11 -16.83 -17.69 -6.29
C GLN A 11 -16.13 -17.16 -7.56
N LEU A 12 -16.93 -16.76 -8.55
CA LEU A 12 -16.46 -16.29 -9.85
C LEU A 12 -16.13 -14.79 -9.87
N SER A 13 -16.47 -14.05 -8.82
CA SER A 13 -16.22 -12.63 -8.69
C SER A 13 -15.52 -12.30 -7.37
N LEU A 14 -14.56 -11.38 -7.43
CA LEU A 14 -13.96 -10.78 -6.26
C LEU A 14 -14.71 -9.49 -5.94
N GLU A 15 -15.44 -9.48 -4.83
CA GLU A 15 -16.04 -8.26 -4.31
C GLU A 15 -14.94 -7.34 -3.76
N LEU A 16 -14.42 -6.48 -4.63
CA LEU A 16 -13.56 -5.38 -4.23
C LEU A 16 -14.46 -4.18 -3.93
N ASN A 17 -14.43 -3.70 -2.69
CA ASN A 17 -15.13 -2.48 -2.35
C ASN A 17 -14.30 -1.27 -2.81
N LEU A 18 -14.47 -0.89 -4.08
CA LEU A 18 -13.82 0.28 -4.67
C LEU A 18 -14.47 1.61 -4.26
N ALA A 19 -15.62 1.56 -3.58
CA ALA A 19 -16.41 2.73 -3.21
C ALA A 19 -15.91 3.43 -1.93
N TYR A 20 -14.75 3.06 -1.42
CA TYR A 20 -14.17 3.69 -0.25
C TYR A 20 -13.44 4.98 -0.63
N ASP A 21 -14.10 6.12 -0.46
CA ASP A 21 -13.44 7.41 -0.55
C ASP A 21 -12.75 7.76 0.77
N ILE A 22 -11.53 8.28 0.65
CA ILE A 22 -10.70 8.66 1.78
C ILE A 22 -11.11 10.08 2.19
N PRO A 23 -11.46 10.35 3.46
CA PRO A 23 -11.80 11.71 3.91
C PRO A 23 -10.74 12.75 3.52
N MET A 24 -11.16 13.97 3.18
CA MET A 24 -10.24 15.03 2.74
C MET A 24 -9.18 15.38 3.80
N ASN A 25 -9.54 15.29 5.08
CA ASN A 25 -8.66 15.57 6.21
C ASN A 25 -7.83 14.36 6.68
N HIS A 26 -7.79 13.27 5.90
CA HIS A 26 -7.06 12.08 6.31
C HIS A 26 -5.55 12.24 6.05
N GLU A 27 -4.72 11.87 7.03
CA GLU A 27 -3.24 11.98 6.99
C GLU A 27 -2.60 11.35 5.74
N VAL A 28 -3.19 10.26 5.22
CA VAL A 28 -2.72 9.57 4.01
C VAL A 28 -2.69 10.48 2.78
N ARG A 29 -3.57 11.50 2.69
CA ARG A 29 -3.58 12.44 1.57
C ARG A 29 -2.35 13.34 1.61
N LEU A 30 -1.97 13.81 2.80
CA LEU A 30 -0.73 14.56 3.00
C LEU A 30 0.50 13.71 2.64
N ILE A 31 0.53 12.45 3.10
CA ILE A 31 1.62 11.52 2.79
C ILE A 31 1.71 11.28 1.27
N SER A 32 0.58 11.08 0.59
CA SER A 32 0.57 10.91 -0.86
C SER A 32 1.12 12.15 -1.56
N LEU A 33 0.60 13.34 -1.24
CA LEU A 33 1.05 14.60 -1.82
C LEU A 33 2.56 14.82 -1.62
N PHE A 34 3.06 14.52 -0.43
CA PHE A 34 4.49 14.59 -0.13
C PHE A 34 5.30 13.64 -1.03
N VAL A 35 4.93 12.36 -1.09
CA VAL A 35 5.66 11.38 -1.91
C VAL A 35 5.56 11.69 -3.41
N ASP A 36 4.40 12.17 -3.86
CA ASP A 36 4.16 12.53 -5.27
C ASP A 36 4.95 13.79 -5.68
N SER A 37 5.37 14.62 -4.73
CA SER A 37 6.24 15.78 -4.98
C SER A 37 7.71 15.41 -5.23
N ILE A 38 8.12 14.17 -4.90
CA ILE A 38 9.50 13.72 -5.06
C ILE A 38 9.76 13.41 -6.54
N PRO A 39 10.80 14.00 -7.16
CA PRO A 39 11.17 13.70 -8.54
C PRO A 39 11.41 12.21 -8.78
N ASN A 40 10.83 11.68 -9.85
CA ASN A 40 10.90 10.25 -10.20
C ASN A 40 12.33 9.71 -10.34
N HIS A 41 13.29 10.53 -10.78
CA HIS A 41 14.67 10.08 -10.92
C HIS A 41 15.29 9.67 -9.57
N ILE A 42 14.89 10.32 -8.46
CA ILE A 42 15.35 9.99 -7.11
C ILE A 42 14.75 8.66 -6.66
N LEU A 43 13.50 8.38 -7.02
CA LEU A 43 12.79 7.17 -6.60
C LEU A 43 13.11 5.95 -7.46
N LEU A 44 13.55 6.15 -8.71
CA LEU A 44 13.70 5.09 -9.71
C LEU A 44 15.16 4.82 -10.11
N GLU A 45 16.13 5.46 -9.43
CA GLU A 45 17.56 5.36 -9.75
C GLU A 45 18.08 3.91 -9.63
N GLU A 46 17.63 3.17 -8.61
CA GLU A 46 18.02 1.79 -8.36
C GLU A 46 16.85 0.82 -8.53
N LYS A 47 16.59 0.40 -9.77
CA LYS A 47 15.76 -0.80 -10.01
C LYS A 47 16.65 -2.01 -10.12
N SER A 48 16.27 -3.09 -9.41
CA SER A 48 16.94 -4.38 -9.57
C SER A 48 16.94 -4.81 -11.05
N HIS A 49 18.13 -5.10 -11.58
CA HIS A 49 18.30 -5.61 -12.94
C HIS A 49 17.92 -7.09 -13.09
N THR A 50 17.69 -7.78 -11.99
CA THR A 50 17.36 -9.22 -11.93
C THR A 50 16.17 -9.49 -11.00
N GLY A 51 15.43 -10.58 -11.27
CA GLY A 51 14.30 -11.02 -10.46
C GLY A 51 12.93 -10.43 -10.88
N ARG A 52 11.91 -10.67 -10.06
CA ARG A 52 10.56 -10.13 -10.27
C ARG A 52 10.58 -8.62 -10.01
N PRO A 53 9.97 -7.78 -10.88
CA PRO A 53 9.90 -6.35 -10.62
C PRO A 53 9.23 -6.10 -9.27
N ALA A 54 9.94 -5.37 -8.41
CA ALA A 54 9.42 -4.94 -7.13
C ALA A 54 8.25 -3.97 -7.32
N PHE A 55 7.46 -3.77 -6.26
CA PHE A 55 6.46 -2.72 -6.22
C PHE A 55 7.09 -1.35 -6.51
N HIS A 56 6.27 -0.40 -6.99
CA HIS A 56 6.75 0.95 -7.27
C HIS A 56 7.32 1.59 -5.99
N PRO A 57 8.55 2.14 -5.99
CA PRO A 57 9.17 2.70 -4.79
C PRO A 57 8.32 3.79 -4.11
N ALA A 58 7.64 4.63 -4.90
CA ALA A 58 6.67 5.60 -4.38
C ALA A 58 5.52 4.95 -3.58
N MET A 59 5.00 3.80 -4.04
CA MET A 59 3.92 3.09 -3.35
C MET A 59 4.42 2.51 -2.03
N LEU A 60 5.59 1.88 -2.05
CA LEU A 60 6.22 1.35 -0.84
C LEU A 60 6.49 2.46 0.18
N LEU A 61 7.02 3.60 -0.26
CA LEU A 61 7.29 4.75 0.60
C LEU A 61 6.01 5.30 1.24
N LYS A 62 4.91 5.43 0.47
CA LYS A 62 3.60 5.83 1.02
C LYS A 62 3.14 4.88 2.12
N MET A 63 3.25 3.57 1.91
CA MET A 63 2.88 2.55 2.91
C MET A 63 3.76 2.62 4.16
N THR A 64 5.08 2.74 3.98
CA THR A 64 6.04 2.84 5.10
C THR A 64 5.79 4.09 5.95
N LEU A 65 5.65 5.26 5.32
CA LEU A 65 5.38 6.52 6.03
C LEU A 65 4.05 6.45 6.79
N PHE A 66 3.00 5.92 6.16
CA PHE A 66 1.70 5.79 6.81
C PHE A 66 1.74 4.86 8.02
N ALA A 67 2.42 3.70 7.90
CA ALA A 67 2.59 2.78 9.01
C ALA A 67 3.39 3.40 10.16
N TYR A 68 4.48 4.09 9.86
CA TYR A 68 5.34 4.73 10.86
C TYR A 68 4.60 5.87 11.59
N ALA A 69 3.78 6.65 10.88
CA ALA A 69 2.91 7.67 11.50
C ALA A 69 1.99 7.05 12.57
N ARG A 70 1.58 5.79 12.37
CA ARG A 70 0.72 5.02 13.28
C ARG A 70 1.48 4.10 14.23
N GLN A 71 2.79 4.30 14.39
CA GLN A 71 3.65 3.51 15.28
C GLN A 71 3.76 2.01 14.91
N VAL A 72 3.56 1.67 13.63
CA VAL A 72 3.73 0.32 13.11
C VAL A 72 5.07 0.22 12.38
N PHE A 73 6.06 -0.38 13.05
CA PHE A 73 7.44 -0.43 12.55
C PHE A 73 7.86 -1.78 11.96
N SER A 74 7.19 -2.87 12.35
CA SER A 74 7.51 -4.20 11.86
C SER A 74 7.02 -4.35 10.43
N GLY A 75 7.91 -4.65 9.48
CA GLY A 75 7.52 -4.91 8.08
C GLY A 75 6.42 -5.98 7.96
N ARG A 76 6.41 -7.00 8.83
CA ARG A 76 5.35 -8.03 8.90
C ARG A 76 3.99 -7.50 9.36
N LYS A 77 3.94 -6.33 9.98
CA LYS A 77 2.72 -5.65 10.43
C LYS A 77 2.28 -4.52 9.48
N ILE A 78 3.10 -4.18 8.48
CA ILE A 78 2.83 -3.11 7.48
C ILE A 78 2.03 -3.66 6.28
N VAL A 79 1.80 -4.98 6.25
CA VAL A 79 1.02 -5.72 5.23
C VAL A 79 -0.43 -5.90 5.62
#